data_AF-A0A5K1E823-F1
#
_entry.id   AF-A0A5K1E823-F1
#
_cell.length_a   1.000
_cell.length_b   1.000
_cell.length_c   1.000
_cell.angle_alpha   90.00
_cell.angle_beta   90.00
_cell.angle_gamma   90.00
#
_symmetry.space_group_name_H-M   'P 1'
#
loop_
_entity.id
_entity.type
_entity.pdbx_description
1 polymer ?
#
loop_
_entity_poly.entity_id
_entity_poly.type
_entity_poly.pdbx_seq_one_letter_code
_entity_poly.pdbx_strand_id
1 'polypeptide(L)'
;VMLSKLSSDSIKSQKESTQIAAEAIHNHKIITSYSAVDKVVFQLYAQSQALPKQAATRKSWMAGVALGTAQSLNFITWALDFWFGGKLVMSGAITAGAVFKTFFILVRTGKVIAEAGSMTSDLAKGSVAVASVFQILDRPTQIPSAEEKGLKLPEIRGTIELTDVGFAYPVRPQNPVLVGFNLRV
;
A
#
# COMPACT_ATOMS: atom_id res chain seq x y z
N VAL A 1 11.39 3.84 9.13
CA VAL A 1 10.58 5.08 9.12
C VAL A 1 10.94 6.04 7.99
N MET A 2 12.22 6.35 7.73
CA MET A 2 12.60 7.25 6.64
C MET A 2 12.32 6.66 5.24
N LEU A 3 12.70 5.39 5.01
CA LEU A 3 12.43 4.68 3.74
C LEU A 3 10.93 4.49 3.48
N SER A 4 10.14 4.26 4.53
CA SER A 4 8.68 4.12 4.40
C SER A 4 8.02 5.44 4.03
N LYS A 5 8.42 6.56 4.66
CA LYS A 5 7.95 7.91 4.27
C LYS A 5 8.31 8.25 2.82
N LEU A 6 9.58 8.05 2.44
CA LEU A 6 10.03 8.24 1.06
C LEU A 6 9.27 7.35 0.07
N SER A 7 8.88 6.14 0.47
CA SER A 7 8.07 5.25 -0.35
C SER A 7 6.64 5.78 -0.53
N SER A 8 5.99 6.23 0.55
CA SER A 8 4.68 6.86 0.47
C SER A 8 4.69 8.14 -0.38
N ASP A 9 5.72 8.96 -0.24
CA ASP A 9 5.87 10.19 -1.02
C ASP A 9 6.13 9.90 -2.51
N SER A 10 6.90 8.85 -2.80
CA SER A 10 7.09 8.36 -4.18
C SER A 10 5.76 7.93 -4.81
N ILE A 11 4.95 7.16 -4.08
CA ILE A 11 3.62 6.71 -4.54
C ILE A 11 2.70 7.91 -4.78
N LYS A 12 2.71 8.91 -3.89
CA LYS A 12 1.94 10.15 -4.07
C LYS A 12 2.37 10.91 -5.32
N SER A 13 3.68 11.06 -5.55
CA SER A 13 4.20 11.74 -6.73
C SER A 13 3.88 11.00 -8.04
N GLN A 14 3.80 9.67 -8.00
CA GLN A 14 3.50 8.86 -9.17
C GLN A 14 2.00 8.84 -9.54
N LYS A 15 1.13 9.20 -8.59
CA LYS A 15 -0.32 9.18 -8.77
C LYS A 15 -0.78 9.98 -9.99
N GLU A 16 -0.20 11.17 -10.19
CA GLU A 16 -0.54 12.06 -11.31
C GLU A 16 -0.18 11.43 -12.66
N SER A 17 1.05 10.92 -12.82
CA SER A 17 1.48 10.24 -14.04
C SER A 17 0.64 8.99 -14.33
N THR A 18 0.33 8.20 -13.30
CA THR A 18 -0.53 7.02 -13.44
C THR A 18 -1.95 7.39 -13.85
N GLN A 19 -2.51 8.47 -13.29
CA GLN A 19 -3.83 8.96 -13.67
C GLN A 19 -3.86 9.44 -15.12
N ILE A 20 -2.89 10.24 -15.54
CA ILE A 20 -2.76 10.71 -16.94
C ILE A 20 -2.67 9.51 -17.89
N ALA A 21 -1.84 8.51 -17.56
CA ALA A 21 -1.71 7.31 -18.36
C ALA A 21 -3.01 6.50 -18.43
N ALA A 22 -3.70 6.31 -17.30
CA ALA A 22 -4.96 5.59 -17.24
C ALA A 22 -6.06 6.29 -18.07
N GLU A 23 -6.17 7.61 -17.97
CA GLU A 23 -7.11 8.41 -18.74
C GLU A 23 -6.78 8.38 -20.23
N ALA A 24 -5.50 8.45 -20.59
CA ALA A 24 -5.05 8.37 -21.97
C ALA A 24 -5.36 7.01 -22.63
N ILE A 25 -5.19 5.91 -21.88
CA ILE A 25 -5.53 4.57 -22.35
C ILE A 25 -7.05 4.43 -22.49
N HIS A 26 -7.81 4.90 -21.50
CA HIS A 26 -9.27 4.84 -21.53
C HIS A 26 -9.84 5.59 -22.74
N ASN A 27 -9.27 6.75 -23.06
CA ASN A 27 -9.72 7.64 -24.14
C ASN A 27 -8.85 7.57 -25.41
N HIS A 28 -8.15 6.45 -25.65
CA HIS A 28 -7.17 6.34 -26.74
C HIS A 28 -7.75 6.71 -28.12
N LYS A 29 -8.96 6.25 -28.46
CA LYS A 29 -9.61 6.58 -29.74
C LYS A 29 -9.80 8.08 -29.95
N ILE A 30 -10.12 8.81 -28.88
CA ILE A 30 -10.31 10.26 -28.90
C ILE A 30 -8.95 10.95 -29.12
N ILE A 31 -7.93 10.55 -28.37
CA ILE A 31 -6.60 11.15 -28.49
C ILE A 31 -6.02 10.95 -29.91
N THR A 32 -6.24 9.76 -30.48
CA THR A 32 -5.82 9.47 -31.85
C THR A 32 -6.65 10.22 -32.88
N SER A 33 -7.97 10.36 -32.71
CA SER A 33 -8.81 11.12 -33.65
C SER A 33 -8.48 12.61 -33.68
N TYR A 34 -8.01 13.16 -32.55
CA TYR A 34 -7.57 14.55 -32.43
C TYR A 34 -6.07 14.76 -32.75
N SER A 35 -5.34 13.72 -33.19
CA SER A 35 -3.89 13.76 -33.43
C SER A 35 -3.10 14.35 -32.26
N ALA A 36 -3.56 14.12 -31.03
CA ALA A 36 -3.02 14.71 -29.80
C ALA A 36 -2.06 13.78 -29.06
N VAL A 37 -1.69 12.64 -29.65
CA VAL A 37 -0.82 11.61 -29.03
C VAL A 37 0.49 12.22 -28.56
N ASP A 38 1.15 13.03 -29.39
CA ASP A 38 2.45 13.62 -29.02
C ASP A 38 2.32 14.57 -27.83
N LYS A 39 1.25 15.37 -27.78
CA LYS A 39 1.01 16.30 -26.69
C LYS A 39 0.74 15.56 -25.37
N VAL A 40 -0.05 14.50 -25.40
CA VAL A 40 -0.40 13.75 -24.18
C VAL A 40 0.78 12.90 -23.69
N VAL A 41 1.47 12.20 -24.60
CA VAL A 41 2.55 11.28 -24.25
C VAL A 41 3.87 12.00 -24.01
N PHE A 42 4.32 12.86 -24.93
CA PHE A 42 5.65 13.47 -24.83
C PHE A 42 5.70 14.73 -23.98
N GLN A 43 4.61 15.51 -23.90
CA GLN A 43 4.61 16.71 -23.04
C GLN A 43 4.04 16.38 -21.67
N LEU A 44 2.77 15.98 -21.60
CA LEU A 44 2.06 15.90 -20.32
C LEU A 44 2.59 14.75 -19.44
N TYR A 45 2.73 13.55 -20.00
CA TYR A 45 3.22 12.41 -19.25
C TYR A 45 4.72 12.54 -18.89
N ALA A 46 5.58 12.94 -19.84
CA ALA A 46 7.00 13.11 -19.56
C ALA A 46 7.27 14.21 -18.51
N GLN A 47 6.52 15.32 -18.55
CA GLN A 47 6.61 16.37 -17.55
C GLN A 47 6.19 15.87 -16.17
N SER A 48 5.08 15.13 -16.09
CA SER A 48 4.60 14.55 -14.82
C SER A 48 5.60 13.55 -14.23
N GLN A 49 6.40 12.86 -15.06
CA GLN A 49 7.40 11.88 -14.62
C GLN A 49 8.72 12.49 -14.14
N ALA A 50 9.03 13.73 -14.48
CA ALA A 50 10.33 14.34 -14.16
C ALA A 50 10.59 14.38 -12.64
N LEU A 51 9.58 14.79 -11.87
CA LEU A 51 9.65 14.87 -10.40
C LEU A 51 9.74 13.47 -9.73
N PRO A 52 8.86 12.49 -10.05
CA PRO A 52 9.00 11.11 -9.56
C PRO A 52 10.36 10.49 -9.87
N LYS A 53 10.91 10.73 -11.07
CA LYS A 53 12.20 10.17 -11.49
C LYS A 53 13.36 10.70 -10.65
N GLN A 54 13.39 12.00 -10.36
CA GLN A 54 14.42 12.59 -9.50
C GLN A 54 14.31 12.07 -8.06
N ALA A 55 13.09 12.01 -7.51
CA ALA A 55 12.85 11.46 -6.18
C ALA A 55 13.25 9.98 -6.06
N ALA A 56 12.90 9.17 -7.07
CA ALA A 56 13.29 7.77 -7.17
C ALA A 56 14.80 7.60 -7.23
N THR A 57 15.51 8.43 -8.00
CA THR A 57 16.97 8.37 -8.11
C THR A 57 17.65 8.66 -6.77
N ARG A 58 17.18 9.69 -6.05
CA ARG A 58 17.68 10.01 -4.69
C ARG A 58 17.41 8.87 -3.72
N LYS A 59 16.21 8.27 -3.76
CA LYS A 59 15.85 7.10 -2.94
C LYS A 59 16.76 5.91 -3.23
N SER A 60 17.02 5.62 -4.51
CA SER A 60 17.89 4.50 -4.92
C SER A 60 19.32 4.69 -4.41
N TRP A 61 19.87 5.90 -4.50
CA TRP A 61 21.19 6.21 -3.92
C TRP A 61 21.22 6.03 -2.40
N MET A 62 20.22 6.56 -1.68
CA MET A 62 20.13 6.39 -0.23
C MET A 62 20.01 4.92 0.17
N ALA A 63 19.18 4.14 -0.53
CA ALA A 63 19.02 2.71 -0.29
C ALA A 63 20.31 1.95 -0.59
N GLY A 64 20.99 2.28 -1.69
CA GLY A 64 22.26 1.68 -2.09
C GLY A 64 23.36 1.92 -1.06
N VAL A 65 23.53 3.16 -0.59
CA VAL A 65 24.51 3.50 0.46
C VAL A 65 24.18 2.79 1.77
N ALA A 66 22.91 2.75 2.17
CA ALA A 66 22.50 2.07 3.40
C ALA A 66 22.77 0.56 3.34
N LEU A 67 22.41 -0.10 2.24
CA LEU A 67 22.64 -1.54 2.05
C LEU A 67 24.14 -1.85 1.95
N GLY A 68 24.89 -1.06 1.18
CA GLY A 68 26.33 -1.22 1.05
C GLY A 68 27.04 -1.08 2.40
N THR A 69 26.71 -0.04 3.18
CA THR A 69 27.29 0.18 4.50
C THR A 69 26.95 -0.96 5.47
N ALA A 70 25.72 -1.44 5.47
CA ALA A 70 25.30 -2.57 6.32
C ALA A 70 26.05 -3.86 5.97
N GLN A 71 26.23 -4.16 4.67
CA GLN A 71 26.98 -5.34 4.23
C GLN A 71 28.47 -5.23 4.55
N SER A 72 29.08 -4.06 4.31
CA SER A 72 30.48 -3.80 4.66
C SER A 72 30.72 -3.97 6.16
N LEU A 73 29.81 -3.47 7.01
CA LEU A 73 29.92 -3.62 8.45
C LEU A 73 29.87 -5.09 8.88
N ASN A 74 29.02 -5.92 8.25
CA ASN A 74 29.00 -7.37 8.52
C ASN A 74 30.33 -8.04 8.22
N PHE A 75 30.94 -7.73 7.06
CA PHE A 75 32.25 -8.28 6.71
C PHE A 75 33.35 -7.81 7.66
N ILE A 76 33.33 -6.54 8.08
CA ILE A 76 34.28 -6.00 9.06
C ILE A 76 34.13 -6.73 10.41
N THR A 77 32.89 -6.94 10.88
CA THR A 77 32.63 -7.69 12.12
C THR A 77 33.18 -9.11 12.03
N TRP A 78 32.92 -9.83 10.91
CA TRP A 78 33.46 -11.18 10.73
C TRP A 78 34.99 -11.19 10.69
N ALA A 79 35.60 -10.23 10.01
CA ALA A 79 37.06 -10.10 9.96
C ALA A 79 37.65 -9.85 11.36
N LEU A 80 37.01 -9.00 12.17
CA LEU A 80 37.42 -8.72 13.55
C LEU A 80 37.24 -9.93 14.46
N ASP A 81 36.12 -10.65 14.34
CA ASP A 81 35.85 -11.88 15.10
C ASP A 81 36.92 -12.94 14.83
N PHE A 82 37.28 -13.17 13.56
CA PHE A 82 38.32 -14.14 13.22
C PHE A 82 39.73 -13.66 13.58
N TRP A 83 40.04 -12.37 13.45
CA TRP A 83 41.33 -11.84 13.83
C TRP A 83 41.57 -11.94 15.35
N PHE A 84 40.59 -11.49 16.14
CA PHE A 84 40.68 -11.56 17.59
C PHE A 84 40.58 -13.00 18.10
N GLY A 85 39.65 -13.80 17.55
CA GLY A 85 39.53 -15.22 17.85
C GLY A 85 40.82 -15.99 17.54
N GLY A 86 41.46 -15.70 16.41
CA GLY A 86 42.76 -16.26 16.03
C GLY A 86 43.86 -15.94 17.04
N LYS A 87 43.97 -14.68 17.48
CA LYS A 87 44.93 -14.30 18.54
C LYS A 87 44.70 -15.06 19.86
N LEU A 88 43.43 -15.27 20.23
CA LEU A 88 43.06 -15.99 21.45
C LEU A 88 43.37 -17.50 21.38
N VAL A 89 43.27 -18.08 20.17
CA VAL A 89 43.71 -19.46 19.92
C VAL A 89 45.23 -19.56 19.99
N MET A 90 45.96 -18.61 19.41
CA MET A 90 47.43 -18.58 19.48
C MET A 90 47.95 -18.42 20.91
N SER A 91 47.26 -17.68 21.77
CA SER A 91 47.62 -17.55 23.19
C SER A 91 47.22 -18.76 24.05
N GLY A 92 46.61 -19.80 23.47
CA GLY A 92 46.16 -21.02 24.17
C GLY A 92 44.95 -20.81 25.09
N ALA A 93 44.30 -19.63 25.07
CA ALA A 93 43.19 -19.31 25.95
C ALA A 93 41.90 -20.05 25.57
N ILE A 94 41.70 -20.31 24.28
CA ILE A 94 40.54 -21.04 23.73
C ILE A 94 40.94 -21.97 22.59
N THR A 95 40.17 -23.03 22.37
CA THR A 95 40.35 -23.94 21.23
C THR A 95 39.71 -23.37 19.97
N ALA A 96 40.25 -23.68 18.79
CA ALA A 96 39.66 -23.27 17.51
C ALA A 96 38.19 -23.69 17.36
N GLY A 97 37.83 -24.89 17.84
CA GLY A 97 36.44 -25.36 17.84
C GLY A 97 35.49 -24.49 18.68
N ALA A 98 35.98 -23.90 19.78
CA ALA A 98 35.19 -23.00 20.60
C ALA A 98 34.86 -21.69 19.87
N VAL A 99 35.83 -21.12 19.14
CA VAL A 99 35.65 -19.91 18.31
C VAL A 99 34.55 -20.11 17.26
N PHE A 100 34.64 -21.20 16.48
CA PHE A 100 33.64 -21.48 15.46
C PHE A 100 32.26 -21.76 16.08
N LYS A 101 32.21 -22.48 17.20
CA LYS A 101 30.96 -22.75 17.91
C LYS A 101 30.28 -21.47 18.36
N THR A 102 31.02 -20.54 18.98
CA THR A 102 30.47 -19.25 19.42
C THR A 102 30.01 -18.39 18.24
N PHE A 103 30.77 -18.38 17.14
CA PHE A 103 30.40 -17.65 15.92
C PHE A 103 29.08 -18.16 15.32
N PHE A 104 28.93 -19.48 15.15
CA PHE A 104 27.70 -20.06 14.61
C PHE A 104 26.49 -19.82 15.53
N ILE A 105 26.68 -19.88 16.85
CA ILE A 105 25.61 -19.56 17.80
C ILE A 105 25.20 -18.09 17.66
N LEU A 106 26.16 -17.17 17.62
CA LEU A 106 25.90 -15.74 17.50
C LEU A 106 25.11 -15.40 16.22
N VAL A 107 25.58 -15.90 15.06
CA VAL A 107 24.94 -15.64 13.76
C VAL A 107 23.54 -16.23 13.71
N ARG A 108 23.36 -17.48 14.18
CA ARG A 108 22.04 -18.13 14.18
C ARG A 108 21.06 -17.44 15.10
N THR A 109 21.47 -17.13 16.33
CA THR A 109 20.60 -16.45 17.30
C THR A 109 20.23 -15.05 16.81
N GLY A 110 21.19 -14.31 16.26
CA GLY A 110 20.94 -12.99 15.67
C GLY A 110 19.91 -13.05 14.52
N LYS A 111 20.02 -14.05 13.64
CA LYS A 111 19.06 -14.27 12.56
C LYS A 111 17.65 -14.57 13.08
N VAL A 112 17.52 -15.46 14.07
CA VAL A 112 16.22 -15.81 14.68
C VAL A 112 15.57 -14.58 15.33
N ILE A 113 16.35 -13.75 16.04
CA ILE A 113 15.85 -12.51 16.65
C ILE A 113 15.35 -11.55 15.57
N ALA A 114 16.10 -11.37 14.48
CA ALA A 114 15.71 -10.50 13.37
C ALA A 114 14.41 -11.01 12.68
N GLU A 115 14.30 -12.32 12.45
CA GLU A 115 13.10 -12.93 11.88
C GLU A 115 11.88 -12.75 12.80
N ALA A 116 12.00 -13.04 14.10
CA ALA A 116 10.94 -12.83 15.08
C ALA A 116 10.50 -11.35 15.16
N GLY A 117 11.45 -10.41 15.08
CA GLY A 117 11.17 -8.99 14.99
C GLY A 117 10.34 -8.61 13.75
N SER A 118 10.66 -9.21 12.60
CA SER A 118 9.91 -8.99 11.35
C SER A 118 8.48 -9.56 11.42
N MET A 119 8.31 -10.75 11.99
CA MET A 119 6.99 -11.38 12.16
C MET A 119 6.06 -10.55 13.04
N THR A 120 6.60 -9.89 14.07
CA THR A 120 5.83 -9.01 14.97
C THR A 120 5.20 -7.84 14.20
N SER A 121 5.96 -7.23 13.28
CA SER A 121 5.45 -6.15 12.43
C SER A 121 4.32 -6.63 11.50
N ASP A 122 4.45 -7.83 10.94
CA ASP A 122 3.45 -8.35 10.02
C ASP A 122 2.17 -8.78 10.74
N LEU A 123 2.29 -9.31 11.96
CA LEU A 123 1.13 -9.57 12.81
C LEU A 123 0.35 -8.28 13.13
N ALA A 124 1.05 -7.18 13.43
CA ALA A 124 0.41 -5.88 13.66
C ALA A 124 -0.31 -5.33 12.41
N LYS A 125 0.25 -5.51 11.21
CA LYS A 125 -0.46 -5.15 9.97
C LYS A 125 -1.67 -6.05 9.75
N GLY A 126 -1.54 -7.35 10.03
CA GLY A 126 -2.61 -8.33 9.96
C GLY A 126 -3.79 -7.95 10.85
N SER A 127 -3.54 -7.56 12.10
CA SER A 127 -4.62 -7.13 13.02
C SER A 127 -5.36 -5.90 12.51
N VAL A 128 -4.68 -4.92 11.91
CA VAL A 128 -5.32 -3.73 11.31
C VAL A 128 -6.18 -4.11 10.11
N ALA A 129 -5.71 -5.03 9.27
CA ALA A 129 -6.47 -5.51 8.11
C ALA A 129 -7.73 -6.26 8.55
N VAL A 130 -7.61 -7.17 9.52
CA VAL A 130 -8.74 -7.91 10.09
C VAL A 130 -9.76 -6.96 10.71
N ALA A 131 -9.30 -5.94 11.47
CA ALA A 131 -10.20 -4.93 12.02
C ALA A 131 -10.98 -4.17 10.93
N SER A 132 -10.33 -3.85 9.81
CA SER A 132 -10.98 -3.19 8.67
C SER A 132 -12.03 -4.09 7.99
N VAL A 133 -11.77 -5.39 7.91
CA VAL A 133 -12.71 -6.38 7.37
C VAL A 133 -13.94 -6.50 8.27
N PHE A 134 -13.74 -6.66 9.59
CA PHE A 134 -14.84 -6.70 10.55
C PHE A 134 -15.64 -5.39 10.58
N GLN A 135 -14.99 -4.23 10.41
CA GLN A 135 -15.68 -2.95 10.28
C GLN A 135 -16.67 -2.92 9.11
N ILE A 136 -16.40 -3.64 8.01
CA ILE A 136 -17.29 -3.74 6.86
C ILE A 136 -18.39 -4.78 7.10
N LEU A 137 -18.03 -5.95 7.66
CA LEU A 137 -18.97 -7.05 7.93
C LEU A 137 -20.02 -6.67 8.99
N ASP A 138 -19.58 -6.03 10.06
CA ASP A 138 -20.44 -5.66 11.19
C ASP A 138 -21.15 -4.32 10.97
N ARG A 139 -20.97 -3.69 9.80
CA ARG A 139 -21.62 -2.42 9.48
C ARG A 139 -23.14 -2.61 9.35
N PRO A 140 -23.96 -1.96 10.20
CA PRO A 140 -25.41 -2.01 10.02
C PRO A 140 -25.82 -1.25 8.75
N THR A 141 -26.66 -1.86 7.92
CA THR A 141 -27.28 -1.18 6.77
C THR A 141 -28.58 -0.51 7.18
N GLN A 142 -28.81 0.73 6.73
CA GLN A 142 -30.08 1.43 6.98
C GLN A 142 -31.26 0.79 6.26
N ILE A 143 -30.99 0.15 5.11
CA ILE A 143 -31.95 -0.62 4.35
C ILE A 143 -31.58 -2.09 4.56
N PRO A 144 -32.37 -2.88 5.31
CA PRO A 144 -32.09 -4.28 5.53
C PRO A 144 -32.19 -5.04 4.20
N SER A 145 -31.16 -5.83 3.87
CA SER A 145 -31.20 -6.69 2.70
C SER A 145 -32.05 -7.92 3.02
N ALA A 146 -33.25 -7.99 2.45
CA ALA A 146 -34.12 -9.17 2.42
C ALA A 146 -34.42 -9.82 3.78
N GLU A 147 -34.64 -9.04 4.84
CA GLU A 147 -35.42 -9.58 5.96
C GLU A 147 -36.85 -9.83 5.48
N GLU A 148 -37.40 -11.03 5.73
CA GLU A 148 -38.79 -11.42 5.43
C GLU A 148 -39.87 -10.59 6.16
N LYS A 149 -39.51 -9.43 6.71
CA LYS A 149 -40.43 -8.48 7.34
C LYS A 149 -41.24 -7.64 6.33
N GLY A 150 -40.94 -7.76 5.04
CA GLY A 150 -41.73 -7.16 3.97
C GLY A 150 -43.02 -7.94 3.70
N LEU A 151 -44.11 -7.23 3.42
CA LEU A 151 -45.36 -7.84 2.95
C LEU A 151 -45.15 -8.43 1.54
N LYS A 152 -45.24 -9.76 1.43
CA LYS A 152 -45.29 -10.46 0.14
C LYS A 152 -46.74 -10.45 -0.35
N LEU A 153 -47.05 -9.60 -1.33
CA LEU A 153 -48.39 -9.51 -1.91
C LEU A 153 -48.61 -10.67 -2.90
N PRO A 154 -49.74 -11.41 -2.82
CA PRO A 154 -50.03 -12.53 -3.72
C PRO A 154 -50.39 -12.08 -5.15
N GLU A 155 -50.87 -10.84 -5.30
CA GLU A 155 -51.20 -10.24 -6.59
C GLU A 155 -50.82 -8.75 -6.58
N ILE A 156 -50.20 -8.27 -7.66
CA ILE A 156 -49.73 -6.88 -7.81
C ILE A 156 -50.46 -6.27 -8.99
N ARG A 157 -51.27 -5.22 -8.75
CA ARG A 157 -52.01 -4.50 -9.79
C ARG A 157 -51.16 -3.54 -10.64
N GLY A 158 -49.97 -3.19 -10.15
CA GLY A 158 -48.99 -2.36 -10.89
C GLY A 158 -49.18 -0.85 -10.79
N THR A 159 -50.13 -0.35 -9.99
CA THR A 159 -50.28 1.10 -9.74
C THR A 159 -49.10 1.63 -8.92
N ILE A 160 -48.45 2.69 -9.41
CA ILE A 160 -47.31 3.33 -8.74
C ILE A 160 -47.69 4.78 -8.42
N GLU A 161 -47.59 5.15 -7.14
CA GLU A 161 -47.87 6.51 -6.67
C GLU A 161 -46.69 7.03 -5.84
N LEU A 162 -46.22 8.23 -6.19
CA LEU A 162 -45.18 8.99 -5.52
C LEU A 162 -45.84 10.29 -5.05
N THR A 163 -45.73 10.60 -3.76
CA THR A 163 -46.37 11.78 -3.15
C THR A 163 -45.35 12.60 -2.38
N ASP A 164 -45.23 13.89 -2.73
CA ASP A 164 -44.36 14.88 -2.10
C ASP A 164 -42.93 14.39 -1.83
N VAL A 165 -42.31 13.73 -2.82
CA VAL A 165 -41.02 13.08 -2.61
C VAL A 165 -39.88 14.11 -2.70
N GLY A 166 -39.12 14.21 -1.60
CA GLY A 166 -37.83 14.90 -1.52
C GLY A 166 -36.67 13.91 -1.53
N PHE A 167 -35.65 14.12 -2.36
CA PHE A 167 -34.51 13.22 -2.45
C PHE A 167 -33.19 13.95 -2.75
N ALA A 168 -32.14 13.59 -2.00
CA ALA A 168 -30.77 14.00 -2.25
C ALA A 168 -29.83 12.79 -2.10
N TYR A 169 -28.82 12.69 -2.96
CA TYR A 169 -27.82 11.62 -2.84
C TYR A 169 -26.94 11.84 -1.60
N PRO A 170 -26.64 10.81 -0.79
CA PRO A 170 -25.81 10.97 0.42
C PRO A 170 -24.41 11.53 0.19
N VAL A 171 -23.83 11.31 -1.01
CA VAL A 171 -22.52 11.84 -1.41
C VAL A 171 -22.58 13.36 -1.69
N ARG A 172 -23.76 13.90 -1.98
CA ARG A 172 -24.01 15.32 -2.30
C ARG A 172 -25.30 15.81 -1.63
N PRO A 173 -25.35 15.87 -0.29
CA PRO A 173 -26.59 16.17 0.43
C PRO A 173 -27.08 17.60 0.20
N GLN A 174 -26.18 18.52 -0.18
CA GLN A 174 -26.51 19.93 -0.43
C GLN A 174 -27.24 20.18 -1.75
N ASN A 175 -27.28 19.19 -2.65
CA ASN A 175 -27.91 19.33 -3.96
C ASN A 175 -29.10 18.37 -4.05
N PRO A 176 -30.30 18.78 -3.62
CA PRO A 176 -31.51 17.97 -3.77
C PRO A 176 -31.83 17.78 -5.26
N VAL A 177 -32.21 16.55 -5.61
CA VAL A 177 -32.57 16.15 -6.98
C VAL A 177 -34.09 16.18 -7.16
N LEU A 178 -34.84 15.70 -6.17
CA LEU A 178 -36.30 15.78 -6.13
C LEU A 178 -36.73 16.73 -5.01
N VAL A 179 -37.64 17.64 -5.33
CA VAL A 179 -38.23 18.60 -4.39
C VAL A 179 -39.73 18.62 -4.63
N GLY A 180 -40.50 18.02 -3.72
CA GLY A 180 -41.96 17.95 -3.80
C GLY A 180 -42.50 17.20 -5.02
N PHE A 181 -41.83 16.12 -5.43
CA PHE A 181 -42.19 15.38 -6.64
C PHE A 181 -43.43 14.50 -6.43
N ASN A 182 -44.42 14.62 -7.32
CA ASN A 182 -45.66 13.85 -7.30
C ASN A 182 -45.84 13.15 -8.66
N LEU A 183 -46.16 11.86 -8.67
CA LEU A 183 -46.38 11.08 -9.89
C LEU A 183 -47.34 9.92 -9.61
N ARG A 184 -48.25 9.65 -10.55
CA ARG A 184 -49.15 8.50 -10.51
C ARG A 184 -49.22 7.85 -11.88
N VAL A 185 -48.98 6.55 -11.95
CA VAL A 185 -49.03 5.72 -13.16
C VAL A 185 -49.85 4.47 -12.90
#